data_AF-A0A368F3N0-F1
#
_entry.id   AF-A0A368F3N0-F1
#
_cell.length_a   1.000
_cell.length_b   1.000
_cell.length_c   1.000
_cell.angle_alpha   90.00
_cell.angle_beta   90.00
_cell.angle_gamma   90.00
#
_symmetry.space_group_name_H-M   'P 1'
#
loop_
_entity.id
_entity.type
_entity.pdbx_description
1 polymer ?
#
loop_
_entity_poly.entity_id
_entity_poly.type
_entity_poly.pdbx_seq_one_letter_code
_entity_poly.pdbx_strand_id
1 'polypeptide(L)'
;MRFTVRQETSEIVVNAHRMVIDLDSIKISVRHRADMTALSNMFHTGTTVLNDGWAVTRFKETPRMSSHAVSICVGHFASLSAISESGVLVRAFSWTGMEIYADFSLK
;
A
#
# COMPACT_ATOMS: atom_id res chain seq x y z
N MET A 1 18.06 11.32 -2.66
CA MET A 1 16.97 10.58 -1.96
C MET A 1 17.30 10.62 -0.48
N ARG A 2 16.48 11.29 0.35
CA ARG A 2 16.72 11.46 1.79
C ARG A 2 15.59 10.80 2.54
N PHE A 3 15.89 9.76 3.30
CA PHE A 3 14.93 9.09 4.16
C PHE A 3 15.01 9.71 5.56
N THR A 4 13.87 10.09 6.11
CA THR A 4 13.77 10.58 7.49
C THR A 4 12.87 9.63 8.24
N VAL A 5 13.44 8.86 9.18
CA VAL A 5 12.69 7.99 10.08
C VAL A 5 12.00 8.88 11.13
N ARG A 6 10.69 8.72 11.33
CA ARG A 6 9.85 9.56 12.20
C ARG A 6 9.18 8.80 13.36
N GLN A 7 9.57 7.55 13.63
CA GLN A 7 8.92 6.74 14.66
C GLN A 7 9.89 6.41 15.79
N GLU A 8 9.56 6.89 16.99
CA GLU A 8 10.10 6.38 18.25
C GLU A 8 9.35 5.11 18.62
N THR A 9 10.08 4.04 18.93
CA THR A 9 9.51 2.74 19.32
C THR A 9 8.98 2.85 20.75
N SER A 10 7.70 2.55 20.98
CA SER A 10 7.04 2.82 22.26
C SER A 10 7.37 1.84 23.38
N GLU A 11 8.05 0.72 23.13
CA GLU A 11 8.58 -0.15 24.18
C GLU A 11 9.61 -1.14 23.61
N ILE A 12 10.76 -1.30 24.28
CA ILE A 12 11.70 -2.40 24.02
C ILE A 12 11.65 -3.31 25.25
N VAL A 13 10.75 -4.30 25.24
CA VAL A 13 10.70 -5.32 26.29
C VAL A 13 11.76 -6.38 26.00
N VAL A 14 12.91 -6.26 26.67
CA VAL A 14 14.01 -7.24 26.57
C VAL A 14 13.76 -8.37 27.57
N ASN A 15 13.19 -9.49 27.11
CA ASN A 15 13.29 -10.74 27.86
C ASN A 15 14.65 -11.38 27.58
N ALA A 16 15.38 -11.79 28.63
CA ALA A 16 16.79 -12.21 28.60
C ALA A 16 17.13 -13.40 27.67
N HIS A 17 16.17 -13.96 26.93
CA HIS A 17 16.35 -15.06 25.98
C HIS A 17 15.96 -14.75 24.52
N ARG A 18 15.20 -13.68 24.23
CA ARG A 18 14.83 -13.31 22.86
C ARG A 18 14.38 -11.86 22.80
N MET A 19 15.07 -11.04 22.00
CA MET A 19 14.56 -9.73 21.59
C MET A 19 13.40 -9.96 20.61
N VAL A 20 12.18 -9.69 21.06
CA VAL A 20 10.98 -9.71 20.21
C VAL A 20 10.65 -8.25 19.89
N ILE A 21 10.94 -7.82 18.66
CA ILE A 21 10.37 -6.57 18.13
C ILE A 21 8.93 -6.90 17.77
N ASP A 22 8.00 -6.47 18.62
CA ASP A 22 6.58 -6.55 18.30
C ASP A 22 6.33 -5.56 17.14
N LEU A 23 6.14 -6.08 15.94
CA LEU A 23 6.03 -5.23 14.76
C LEU A 23 4.62 -4.63 14.75
N ASP A 24 4.54 -3.39 15.22
CA ASP A 24 3.32 -2.59 15.26
C ASP A 24 2.64 -2.54 13.88
N SER A 25 1.33 -2.29 13.90
CA SER A 25 0.56 -2.00 12.71
C SER A 25 1.13 -0.79 11.96
N ILE A 26 1.22 -0.91 10.62
CA ILE A 26 1.89 0.09 9.78
C ILE A 26 0.84 0.95 9.10
N LYS A 27 0.98 2.28 9.21
CA LYS A 27 0.10 3.25 8.55
C LYS A 27 0.83 3.92 7.39
N ILE A 28 0.29 3.75 6.18
CA ILE A 28 0.93 4.20 4.94
C ILE A 28 0.15 5.38 4.34
N SER A 29 0.88 6.41 3.92
CA SER A 29 0.35 7.54 3.15
C SER A 29 1.36 7.93 2.08
N VAL A 30 0.91 8.05 0.84
CA VAL A 30 1.78 8.27 -0.31
C VAL A 30 1.39 9.58 -0.98
N ARG A 31 2.36 10.50 -1.09
CA ARG A 31 2.23 11.71 -1.90
C ARG A 31 2.77 11.41 -3.30
N HIS A 32 1.94 11.59 -4.31
CA HIS A 32 2.26 11.32 -5.71
C HIS A 32 1.69 12.40 -6.62
N ARG A 33 2.03 12.39 -7.90
CA ARG A 33 1.41 13.28 -8.89
C ARG A 33 -0.08 12.95 -9.04
N ALA A 34 -0.92 13.96 -9.22
CA ALA A 34 -2.38 13.79 -9.23
C ALA A 34 -2.91 12.92 -10.38
N ASP A 35 -2.13 12.73 -11.45
CA ASP A 35 -2.41 11.90 -12.62
C ASP A 35 -1.95 10.43 -12.46
N MET A 36 -1.31 10.09 -11.33
CA MET A 36 -0.82 8.74 -11.04
C MET A 36 -1.66 8.05 -9.98
N THR A 37 -1.65 6.72 -9.99
CA THR A 37 -2.30 5.88 -9.00
C THR A 37 -1.27 5.35 -8.02
N ALA A 38 -1.53 5.48 -6.72
CA ALA A 38 -0.74 4.85 -5.66
C ALA A 38 -1.41 3.56 -5.17
N LEU A 39 -0.61 2.51 -5.02
CA LEU A 39 -1.00 1.20 -4.51
C LEU A 39 -0.15 0.84 -3.28
N SER A 40 -0.77 0.13 -2.34
CA SER A 40 -0.09 -0.41 -1.17
C SER A 40 -0.82 -1.66 -0.67
N ASN A 41 -0.35 -2.23 0.45
CA ASN A 41 -0.87 -3.48 1.02
C ASN A 41 -2.37 -3.41 1.35
N MET A 42 -2.84 -2.26 1.84
CA MET A 42 -4.24 -2.05 2.21
C MET A 42 -4.95 -1.21 1.17
N PHE A 43 -6.29 -1.29 1.14
CA PHE A 43 -7.10 -0.42 0.30
C PHE A 43 -6.98 1.04 0.76
N HIS A 44 -7.06 1.96 -0.22
CA HIS A 44 -7.04 3.38 0.07
C HIS A 44 -8.37 3.80 0.73
N THR A 45 -8.28 4.65 1.76
CA THR A 45 -9.43 5.26 2.42
C THR A 45 -9.87 6.53 1.69
N GLY A 46 -8.97 7.14 0.92
CA GLY A 46 -9.26 8.28 0.07
C GLY A 46 -7.99 8.93 -0.49
N THR A 47 -8.19 9.75 -1.52
CA THR A 47 -7.15 10.53 -2.18
C THR A 47 -7.51 12.01 -2.08
N THR A 48 -6.63 12.81 -1.49
CA THR A 48 -6.80 14.26 -1.39
C THR A 48 -5.90 14.92 -2.44
N VAL A 49 -6.50 15.57 -3.43
CA VAL A 49 -5.76 16.37 -4.41
C VAL A 49 -5.39 17.71 -3.77
N LEU A 50 -4.12 18.09 -3.90
CA LEU A 50 -3.55 19.33 -3.43
C LEU A 50 -3.53 20.36 -4.58
N ASN A 51 -3.53 21.64 -4.24
CA ASN A 51 -3.57 22.74 -5.23
C ASN A 51 -2.29 22.86 -6.09
N ASP A 52 -1.25 22.09 -5.80
CA ASP A 52 0.05 22.10 -6.48
C ASP A 52 0.20 20.99 -7.53
N GLY A 53 -0.90 20.31 -7.90
CA GLY A 53 -0.89 19.19 -8.84
C GLY A 53 -0.36 17.88 -8.26
N TRP A 54 -0.21 17.81 -6.93
CA TRP A 54 0.05 16.57 -6.21
C TRP A 54 -1.22 16.03 -5.59
N ALA A 55 -1.22 14.74 -5.27
CA ALA A 55 -2.26 14.08 -4.51
C ALA A 55 -1.63 13.29 -3.37
N VAL A 56 -2.36 13.16 -2.28
CA VAL A 56 -2.00 12.30 -1.15
C VAL A 56 -3.03 11.20 -1.02
N THR A 57 -2.62 9.97 -1.27
CA THR A 57 -3.46 8.78 -1.07
C THR A 57 -3.13 8.16 0.28
N ARG A 58 -4.17 7.99 1.11
CA ARG A 58 -4.07 7.40 2.45
C ARG A 58 -4.60 5.98 2.41
N PHE A 59 -3.86 5.05 3.00
CA PHE A 59 -4.23 3.65 3.10
C PHE A 59 -4.71 3.31 4.50
N LYS A 60 -5.59 2.30 4.60
CA LYS A 60 -5.96 1.74 5.90
C LYS A 60 -4.72 1.16 6.57
N GLU A 61 -4.74 1.17 7.89
CA GLU A 61 -3.72 0.55 8.72
C GLU A 61 -3.64 -0.96 8.46
N THR A 62 -2.40 -1.48 8.37
CA THR A 62 -2.17 -2.90 8.12
C THR A 62 -2.43 -3.71 9.38
N PRO A 63 -2.87 -4.98 9.26
CA PRO A 63 -2.68 -5.95 10.32
C PRO A 63 -1.20 -6.06 10.69
N ARG A 64 -0.91 -6.64 11.87
CA ARG A 64 0.46 -6.97 12.28
C ARG A 64 1.12 -7.84 11.20
N MET A 65 2.17 -7.31 10.58
CA MET A 65 2.88 -7.94 9.47
C MET A 65 4.37 -7.63 9.57
N SER A 66 5.22 -8.48 9.01
CA SER A 66 6.68 -8.26 8.98
C SER A 66 7.06 -7.09 8.06
N SER A 67 8.09 -6.33 8.45
CA SER A 67 8.52 -5.11 7.74
C SER A 67 8.89 -5.35 6.27
N HIS A 68 9.44 -6.52 5.95
CA HIS A 68 9.80 -6.90 4.58
C HIS A 68 8.61 -7.08 3.62
N ALA A 69 7.38 -7.15 4.15
CA ALA A 69 6.18 -7.38 3.35
C ALA A 69 5.48 -6.07 2.98
N VAL A 70 6.01 -4.94 3.45
CA VAL A 70 5.53 -3.61 3.08
C VAL A 70 5.82 -3.35 1.62
N SER A 71 4.79 -3.02 0.87
CA SER A 71 4.83 -2.79 -0.57
C SER A 71 4.14 -1.48 -0.92
N ILE A 72 4.79 -0.68 -1.75
CA ILE A 72 4.27 0.59 -2.25
C ILE A 72 4.63 0.68 -3.73
N CYS A 73 3.66 1.06 -4.56
CA CYS A 73 3.86 1.28 -6.00
C CYS A 73 3.12 2.53 -6.44
N VAL A 74 3.71 3.31 -7.35
CA VAL A 74 3.10 4.53 -7.91
C VAL A 74 3.33 4.54 -9.41
N GLY A 75 2.28 4.75 -10.19
CA GLY A 75 2.39 4.81 -11.64
C GLY A 75 1.07 5.02 -12.35
N HIS A 76 1.15 5.06 -13.68
CA HIS A 76 -0.03 5.08 -14.55
C HIS A 76 -0.51 3.64 -14.76
N PHE A 77 -1.36 3.19 -13.84
CA PHE A 77 -1.93 1.87 -13.89
C PHE A 77 -3.38 1.91 -14.34
N ALA A 78 -3.73 1.00 -15.23
CA ALA A 78 -5.09 0.58 -15.47
C ALA A 78 -5.34 -0.73 -14.71
N SER A 79 -6.59 -0.98 -14.33
CA SER A 79 -6.93 -2.16 -13.55
C SER A 79 -8.17 -2.85 -14.07
N LEU A 80 -8.13 -4.18 -14.10
CA LEU A 80 -9.31 -5.01 -14.19
C LEU A 80 -9.67 -5.53 -12.79
N SER A 81 -10.95 -5.76 -12.53
CA SER A 81 -11.42 -6.18 -11.22
C SER A 81 -12.47 -7.27 -11.32
N ALA A 82 -12.39 -8.26 -10.42
CA ALA A 82 -13.35 -9.33 -10.27
C ALA A 82 -13.68 -9.53 -8.78
N ILE A 83 -14.83 -10.14 -8.49
CA ILE A 83 -15.25 -10.49 -7.14
C ILE A 83 -15.11 -12.00 -7.00
N SER A 84 -14.36 -12.46 -6.00
CA SER A 84 -14.24 -13.89 -5.69
C SER A 84 -15.55 -14.46 -5.15
N GLU A 85 -15.70 -15.78 -5.14
CA GLU A 85 -16.85 -16.46 -4.50
C GLU A 85 -17.00 -16.09 -3.02
N SER A 86 -15.90 -15.78 -2.34
CA SER A 86 -15.86 -15.30 -0.96
C SER A 86 -16.22 -13.82 -0.79
N GLY A 87 -16.56 -13.11 -1.87
CA GLY A 87 -16.92 -11.70 -1.84
C GLY A 87 -15.73 -10.73 -1.75
N VAL A 88 -14.51 -11.21 -2.02
CA VAL A 88 -13.30 -10.38 -1.97
C VAL A 88 -13.05 -9.75 -3.34
N LEU A 89 -12.82 -8.44 -3.33
CA LEU A 89 -12.49 -7.69 -4.54
C LEU A 89 -11.02 -7.92 -4.92
N VAL A 90 -10.80 -8.63 -6.02
CA VAL A 90 -9.47 -8.87 -6.60
C VAL A 90 -9.28 -7.92 -7.77
N ARG A 91 -8.10 -7.28 -7.84
CA ARG A 91 -7.75 -6.39 -8.94
C ARG A 91 -6.39 -6.76 -9.52
N ALA A 92 -6.32 -6.85 -10.84
CA ALA A 92 -5.06 -6.98 -11.57
C ALA A 92 -4.72 -5.62 -12.18
N PHE A 93 -3.49 -5.17 -11.96
CA PHE A 93 -2.99 -3.87 -12.44
C PHE A 93 -1.97 -4.08 -13.54
N SER A 94 -2.11 -3.31 -14.62
CA SER A 94 -1.19 -3.27 -15.75
C SER A 94 -0.94 -1.82 -16.17
N TRP A 95 -0.01 -1.64 -17.10
CA TRP A 95 0.11 -0.36 -17.81
C TRP A 95 -1.17 -0.07 -18.60
N THR A 96 -1.48 1.21 -18.76
CA THR A 96 -2.58 1.67 -19.62
C THR A 96 -2.39 1.16 -21.05
N GLY A 97 -3.43 0.58 -21.63
CA GLY A 97 -3.41 -0.06 -22.95
C GLY A 97 -2.97 -1.54 -22.96
N MET A 98 -2.56 -2.08 -21.80
CA MET A 98 -2.20 -3.50 -21.63
C MET A 98 -3.20 -4.27 -20.76
N GLU A 99 -4.41 -3.74 -20.54
CA GLU A 99 -5.40 -4.31 -19.62
C GLU A 99 -5.83 -5.71 -20.04
N ILE A 100 -5.91 -5.97 -21.35
CA ILE A 100 -6.29 -7.28 -21.90
C ILE A 100 -5.37 -8.40 -21.38
N TYR A 101 -4.08 -8.11 -21.16
CA TYR A 101 -3.15 -9.11 -20.64
C TYR A 101 -3.34 -9.42 -19.16
N ALA A 102 -3.98 -8.52 -18.41
CA ALA A 102 -4.31 -8.71 -17.00
C ALA A 102 -5.56 -9.59 -16.80
N ASP A 103 -6.39 -9.79 -17.83
CA ASP A 103 -7.62 -10.59 -17.77
C ASP A 103 -7.33 -12.06 -17.43
N PHE A 104 -6.25 -12.63 -17.98
CA PHE A 104 -5.83 -14.00 -17.67
C PHE A 104 -5.48 -14.17 -16.18
N SER A 105 -5.03 -13.12 -15.50
CA SER A 105 -4.68 -13.19 -14.07
C SER A 105 -5.89 -13.13 -13.14
N LEU A 106 -7.09 -12.83 -13.65
CA LEU A 106 -8.33 -12.72 -12.87
C LEU A 106 -9.29 -13.91 -13.05
N LYS A 107 -8.98 -14.82 -13.98
CA LYS A 107 -9.71 -16.07 -14.21
C LYS A 107 -9.18 -17.19 -13.32
#